data_AF-A0A1G1WE30-F1
#
_entry.id   AF-A0A1G1WE30-F1
#
_cell.length_a   1.000
_cell.length_b   1.000
_cell.length_c   1.000
_cell.angle_alpha   90.00
_cell.angle_beta   90.00
_cell.angle_gamma   90.00
#
_symmetry.space_group_name_H-M   'P 1'
#
loop_
_entity.id
_entity.type
_entity.pdbx_description
1 polymer ?
#
loop_
_entity_poly.entity_id
_entity_poly.type
_entity_poly.pdbx_seq_one_letter_code
_entity_poly.pdbx_strand_id
1 'polypeptide(L)'
;MPDENQPANPASAVPNLAPSTPPTGTAPPGGTNNPIAATPPPPTAVGGAQGNTSGQGSGAVVPEEVKGWSWGAFFLNWIWGIGNSVWVGLLALVPYVGFIMSIVLGIKGREWAWQAKHWESVEQFKKTQHKWDLWGIIVVLVLIPVTIAILIIIVIVAINPAQRIKEAQEREQQLEQQKEPSQVKFQFDE
;
A
#
# COMPACT_ATOMS: atom_id res chain seq x y z
N MET A 1 40.51 -27.07 28.55
CA MET A 1 39.87 -26.30 29.63
C MET A 1 38.40 -26.13 29.26
N PRO A 2 37.47 -26.72 30.03
CA PRO A 2 36.04 -26.52 29.87
C PRO A 2 35.53 -25.41 30.81
N ASP A 3 34.60 -24.60 30.34
CA ASP A 3 33.68 -23.75 31.12
C ASP A 3 32.57 -23.42 30.11
N GLU A 4 31.40 -24.07 30.06
CA GLU A 4 30.35 -24.31 31.06
C GLU A 4 29.78 -23.03 31.71
N ASN A 5 28.45 -22.93 31.63
CA ASN A 5 27.53 -22.06 32.36
C ASN A 5 27.23 -20.65 31.84
N GLN A 6 26.14 -20.62 31.06
CA GLN A 6 25.07 -19.65 31.18
C GLN A 6 24.56 -19.55 32.64
N PRO A 7 24.22 -18.33 33.11
CA PRO A 7 23.13 -18.20 34.07
C PRO A 7 22.04 -17.20 33.62
N ALA A 8 20.81 -17.72 33.67
CA ALA A 8 19.62 -17.15 34.27
C ALA A 8 19.34 -15.64 34.19
N ASN A 9 18.24 -15.34 33.49
CA ASN A 9 17.37 -14.19 33.64
C ASN A 9 16.64 -14.23 35.00
N PRO A 10 16.69 -13.18 35.84
CA PRO A 10 15.77 -13.03 36.96
C PRO A 10 14.57 -12.15 36.55
N ALA A 11 13.40 -12.78 36.51
CA ALA A 11 12.15 -12.08 36.77
C ALA A 11 12.20 -11.43 38.17
N SER A 12 11.77 -10.16 38.28
CA SER A 12 10.92 -9.61 39.36
C SER A 12 11.09 -8.09 39.47
N ALA A 13 9.96 -7.37 39.36
CA ALA A 13 9.58 -6.22 40.21
C ALA A 13 8.80 -5.18 39.40
N VAL A 14 7.49 -5.41 39.29
CA VAL A 14 6.50 -4.35 39.07
C VAL A 14 5.92 -4.00 40.45
N PRO A 15 5.85 -2.72 40.84
CA PRO A 15 4.83 -2.28 41.77
C PRO A 15 3.79 -1.40 41.07
N ASN A 16 2.53 -1.83 41.19
CA ASN A 16 1.32 -1.10 40.85
C ASN A 16 0.88 -0.22 42.05
N LEU A 17 -0.16 0.61 41.84
CA LEU A 17 -1.01 1.36 42.79
C LEU A 17 -0.51 2.80 43.12
N ALA A 18 -1.29 3.89 43.09
CA ALA A 18 -2.66 4.25 42.70
C ALA A 18 -2.76 5.82 42.81
N PRO A 19 -3.91 6.48 42.58
CA PRO A 19 -4.01 7.89 42.18
C PRO A 19 -4.10 8.89 43.35
N SER A 20 -3.63 10.13 43.15
CA SER A 20 -3.85 11.24 44.07
C SER A 20 -4.85 12.27 43.53
N THR A 21 -5.89 12.50 44.32
CA THR A 21 -6.97 13.48 44.21
C THR A 21 -6.53 14.91 44.62
N PRO A 22 -7.35 15.96 44.39
CA PRO A 22 -6.93 17.35 44.39
C PRO A 22 -7.12 18.06 45.74
N PRO A 23 -6.46 19.20 46.00
CA PRO A 23 -6.88 20.13 47.05
C PRO A 23 -7.72 21.31 46.51
N THR A 24 -8.86 21.52 47.16
CA THR A 24 -9.72 22.71 47.11
C THR A 24 -9.27 23.73 48.17
N GLY A 25 -9.35 25.02 47.84
CA GLY A 25 -9.17 26.17 48.76
C GLY A 25 -7.77 26.78 48.61
N THR A 26 -7.57 28.08 48.36
CA THR A 26 -8.28 29.25 48.87
C THR A 26 -7.80 30.46 48.07
N ALA A 27 -8.69 31.38 47.70
CA ALA A 27 -8.33 32.69 47.12
C ALA A 27 -7.84 33.67 48.20
N PRO A 28 -6.98 34.64 47.84
CA PRO A 28 -7.19 36.02 48.29
C PRO A 28 -6.94 37.08 47.17
N PRO A 29 -7.30 38.36 47.42
CA PRO A 29 -7.65 39.32 46.37
C PRO A 29 -6.54 40.31 46.02
N GLY A 30 -6.70 40.99 44.88
CA GLY A 30 -6.23 42.36 44.67
C GLY A 30 -4.82 42.49 44.09
N GLY A 31 -4.71 43.29 43.02
CA GLY A 31 -3.50 43.43 42.21
C GLY A 31 -2.43 44.37 42.76
N THR A 32 -1.26 44.34 42.12
CA THR A 32 -0.56 45.48 41.47
C THR A 32 0.79 45.02 40.89
N ASN A 33 0.94 45.14 39.57
CA ASN A 33 2.11 45.60 38.78
C ASN A 33 3.55 45.24 39.20
N ASN A 34 4.22 44.30 38.50
CA ASN A 34 5.43 44.50 37.64
C ASN A 34 6.20 43.18 37.33
N PRO A 35 6.97 43.12 36.22
CA PRO A 35 7.48 41.86 35.66
C PRO A 35 8.87 41.50 36.22
N ILE A 36 9.03 40.29 36.77
CA ILE A 36 10.32 39.74 37.19
C ILE A 36 10.51 38.36 36.57
N ALA A 37 11.36 38.33 35.54
CA ALA A 37 12.19 37.23 35.07
C ALA A 37 11.69 35.79 35.31
N ALA A 38 10.86 35.29 34.39
CA ALA A 38 10.80 33.85 34.12
C ALA A 38 11.95 33.51 33.16
N THR A 39 12.94 32.76 33.64
CA THR A 39 13.94 32.11 32.79
C THR A 39 13.22 31.29 31.71
N PRO A 40 13.58 31.42 30.42
CA PRO A 40 12.98 30.59 29.39
C PRO A 40 13.34 29.12 29.62
N PRO A 41 12.42 28.17 29.39
CA PRO A 41 12.76 26.74 29.36
C PRO A 41 13.82 26.47 28.29
N PRO A 42 14.64 25.42 28.43
CA PRO A 42 15.72 25.09 27.50
C PRO A 42 15.20 24.96 26.06
N PRO A 43 16.03 25.27 25.04
CA PRO A 43 15.59 25.37 23.66
C PRO A 43 15.08 24.01 23.18
N THR A 44 13.76 23.86 23.17
CA THR A 44 13.09 22.79 22.44
C THR A 44 13.39 23.04 20.97
N ALA A 45 14.18 22.14 20.38
CA ALA A 45 14.55 22.03 18.98
C ALA A 45 13.96 23.12 18.06
N VAL A 46 14.75 24.16 17.80
CA VAL A 46 14.47 25.13 16.74
C VAL A 46 14.73 24.43 15.40
N GLY A 47 13.76 23.65 14.95
CA GLY A 47 13.65 23.17 13.58
C GLY A 47 12.89 24.21 12.75
N GLY A 48 13.59 25.26 12.30
CA GLY A 48 13.12 26.19 11.26
C GLY A 48 11.98 27.14 11.68
N ALA A 49 12.11 28.42 11.35
CA ALA A 49 11.15 29.48 11.68
C ALA A 49 9.80 29.44 10.93
N GLN A 50 9.36 28.26 10.47
CA GLN A 50 8.00 27.96 10.06
C GLN A 50 7.64 26.61 10.68
N GLY A 51 6.71 26.61 11.63
CA GLY A 51 6.27 25.38 12.30
C GLY A 51 5.77 24.32 11.31
N ASN A 52 5.79 23.06 11.75
CA ASN A 52 5.33 21.93 10.97
C ASN A 52 3.89 22.14 10.45
N THR A 53 3.73 22.14 9.12
CA THR A 53 2.46 22.45 8.44
C THR A 53 1.63 21.22 8.09
N SER A 54 2.14 20.02 8.38
CA SER A 54 1.43 18.78 8.05
C SER A 54 0.08 18.66 8.77
N GLY A 55 -0.90 18.09 8.09
CA GLY A 55 -2.24 17.87 8.63
C GLY A 55 -3.12 19.13 8.72
N GLN A 56 -2.67 20.29 8.23
CA GLN A 56 -3.45 21.54 8.24
C GLN A 56 -4.46 21.64 7.08
N GLY A 57 -4.71 20.55 6.35
CA GLY A 57 -5.64 20.50 5.23
C GLY A 57 -5.06 21.06 3.93
N SER A 58 -5.92 21.29 2.93
CA SER A 58 -5.52 21.64 1.56
C SER A 58 -4.80 22.98 1.42
N GLY A 59 -4.93 23.87 2.41
CA GLY A 59 -4.23 25.16 2.47
C GLY A 59 -2.84 25.10 3.09
N ALA A 60 -2.40 23.92 3.56
CA ALA A 60 -1.09 23.79 4.20
C ALA A 60 0.04 24.06 3.19
N VAL A 61 1.05 24.81 3.64
CA VAL A 61 2.28 25.01 2.88
C VAL A 61 3.03 23.69 2.80
N VAL A 62 3.19 23.15 1.59
CA VAL A 62 3.90 21.88 1.37
C VAL A 62 5.38 22.16 1.08
N PRO A 63 6.31 21.66 1.90
CA PRO A 63 7.74 21.78 1.64
C PRO A 63 8.12 21.17 0.29
N GLU A 64 9.04 21.78 -0.45
CA GLU A 64 9.44 21.28 -1.77
C GLU A 64 10.02 19.86 -1.70
N GLU A 65 10.69 19.51 -0.60
CA GLU A 65 11.25 18.17 -0.36
C GLU A 65 10.22 17.04 -0.26
N VAL A 66 8.95 17.39 -0.01
CA VAL A 66 7.83 16.43 0.09
C VAL A 66 7.24 16.15 -1.30
N LYS A 67 7.38 17.11 -2.23
CA LYS A 67 6.83 17.01 -3.58
C LYS A 67 7.57 15.95 -4.38
N GLY A 68 6.92 15.47 -5.44
CA GLY A 68 7.47 14.51 -6.37
C GLY A 68 6.64 13.23 -6.47
N TRP A 69 7.08 12.37 -7.40
CA TRP A 69 6.34 11.17 -7.76
C TRP A 69 6.25 10.15 -6.62
N SER A 70 5.06 9.57 -6.41
CA SER A 70 4.87 8.41 -5.54
C SER A 70 4.45 7.18 -6.33
N TRP A 71 5.34 6.20 -6.35
CA TRP A 71 5.07 4.86 -6.87
C TRP A 71 4.03 4.13 -6.04
N GLY A 72 4.02 4.35 -4.72
CA GLY A 72 3.01 3.79 -3.82
C GLY A 72 1.62 4.32 -4.14
N ALA A 73 1.46 5.64 -4.30
CA ALA A 73 0.18 6.24 -4.63
C ALA A 73 -0.32 5.88 -6.04
N PHE A 74 0.60 5.72 -7.00
CA PHE A 74 0.24 5.30 -8.36
C PHE A 74 -0.26 3.85 -8.41
N PHE A 75 0.53 2.89 -7.91
CA PHE A 75 0.25 1.46 -8.04
C PHE A 75 -0.70 0.92 -6.96
N LEU A 76 -0.62 1.45 -5.73
CA LEU A 76 -1.41 1.00 -4.58
C LEU A 76 -2.45 2.05 -4.19
N ASN A 77 -2.93 2.85 -5.16
CA ASN A 77 -3.83 3.99 -5.02
C ASN A 77 -4.86 3.92 -3.87
N TRP A 78 -5.73 2.91 -3.81
CA TRP A 78 -6.75 2.80 -2.76
C TRP A 78 -6.17 2.41 -1.39
N ILE A 79 -5.21 1.47 -1.33
CA ILE A 79 -4.56 1.02 -0.09
C ILE A 79 -3.71 2.15 0.50
N TRP A 80 -2.90 2.75 -0.34
CA TRP A 80 -2.07 3.91 -0.01
C TRP A 80 -2.94 5.09 0.41
N GLY A 81 -4.07 5.33 -0.27
CA GLY A 81 -5.03 6.38 0.06
C GLY A 81 -5.59 6.23 1.46
N ILE A 82 -6.02 5.03 1.84
CA ILE A 82 -6.48 4.73 3.22
C ILE A 82 -5.34 4.97 4.23
N GLY A 83 -4.14 4.43 3.97
CA GLY A 83 -2.99 4.56 4.87
C GLY A 83 -2.49 6.00 5.08
N ASN A 84 -2.75 6.89 4.12
CA ASN A 84 -2.32 8.29 4.14
C ASN A 84 -3.48 9.29 4.32
N SER A 85 -4.70 8.82 4.60
CA SER A 85 -5.91 9.67 4.72
C SER A 85 -6.24 10.49 3.46
N VAL A 86 -5.87 9.97 2.28
CA VAL A 86 -6.13 10.56 0.96
C VAL A 86 -7.29 9.79 0.30
N TRP A 87 -8.51 10.11 0.71
CA TRP A 87 -9.74 9.40 0.29
C TRP A 87 -10.06 9.48 -1.20
N VAL A 88 -9.55 10.51 -1.88
CA VAL A 88 -9.64 10.61 -3.35
C VAL A 88 -8.92 9.42 -4.04
N GLY A 89 -8.04 8.71 -3.31
CA GLY A 89 -7.46 7.43 -3.72
C GLY A 89 -8.49 6.34 -4.03
N LEU A 90 -9.68 6.39 -3.44
CA LEU A 90 -10.75 5.42 -3.70
C LEU A 90 -11.38 5.60 -5.10
N LEU A 91 -11.31 6.81 -5.69
CA LEU A 91 -11.77 7.02 -7.06
C LEU A 91 -10.96 6.23 -8.10
N ALA A 92 -9.76 5.76 -7.71
CA ALA A 92 -8.96 4.87 -8.54
C ALA A 92 -9.64 3.51 -8.83
N LEU A 93 -10.67 3.13 -8.07
CA LEU A 93 -11.44 1.90 -8.27
C LEU A 93 -12.48 2.01 -9.40
N VAL A 94 -12.82 3.22 -9.84
CA VAL A 94 -13.78 3.43 -10.94
C VAL A 94 -13.06 3.20 -12.27
N PRO A 95 -13.55 2.35 -13.19
CA PRO A 95 -12.91 2.14 -14.49
C PRO A 95 -12.72 3.46 -15.27
N TYR A 96 -11.64 3.54 -16.05
CA TYR A 96 -11.23 4.71 -16.86
C TYR A 96 -10.86 5.96 -16.05
N VAL A 97 -11.76 6.43 -15.19
CA VAL A 97 -11.49 7.51 -14.22
C VAL A 97 -10.32 7.14 -13.33
N GLY A 98 -10.27 5.87 -12.93
CA GLY A 98 -9.29 5.38 -12.00
C GLY A 98 -7.87 5.42 -12.54
N PHE A 99 -7.68 5.18 -13.84
CA PHE A 99 -6.36 5.29 -14.47
C PHE A 99 -5.84 6.73 -14.45
N ILE A 100 -6.70 7.70 -14.79
CA ILE A 100 -6.36 9.13 -14.70
C ILE A 100 -6.05 9.49 -13.24
N MET A 101 -6.89 9.04 -12.31
CA MET A 101 -6.71 9.29 -10.88
C MET A 101 -5.43 8.67 -10.33
N SER A 102 -5.03 7.48 -10.78
CA SER A 102 -3.75 6.87 -10.41
C SER A 102 -2.58 7.77 -10.80
N ILE A 103 -2.58 8.34 -12.01
CA ILE A 103 -1.54 9.27 -12.45
C ILE A 103 -1.53 10.54 -11.57
N VAL A 104 -2.72 11.11 -11.30
CA VAL A 104 -2.83 12.29 -10.44
C VAL A 104 -2.33 12.00 -9.03
N LEU A 105 -2.64 10.83 -8.46
CA LEU A 105 -2.10 10.36 -7.19
C LEU A 105 -0.59 10.15 -7.25
N GLY A 106 -0.05 9.66 -8.36
CA GLY A 106 1.38 9.58 -8.58
C GLY A 106 2.07 10.94 -8.48
N ILE A 107 1.49 11.99 -9.08
CA ILE A 107 2.08 13.34 -9.10
C ILE A 107 1.84 14.11 -7.79
N LYS A 108 0.58 14.13 -7.32
CA LYS A 108 0.13 14.97 -6.19
C LYS A 108 -0.09 14.22 -4.89
N GLY A 109 -0.03 12.89 -4.89
CA GLY A 109 -0.34 12.06 -3.72
C GLY A 109 0.46 12.46 -2.50
N ARG A 110 1.79 12.65 -2.63
CA ARG A 110 2.62 13.06 -1.50
C ARG A 110 2.20 14.40 -0.88
N GLU A 111 1.80 15.36 -1.71
CA GLU A 111 1.29 16.65 -1.24
C GLU A 111 -0.03 16.45 -0.47
N TRP A 112 -0.96 15.68 -1.02
CA TRP A 112 -2.21 15.37 -0.35
C TRP A 112 -2.01 14.60 0.95
N ALA A 113 -1.06 13.67 1.01
CA ALA A 113 -0.73 12.92 2.21
C ALA A 113 -0.09 13.80 3.30
N TRP A 114 0.69 14.80 2.91
CA TRP A 114 1.22 15.81 3.82
C TRP A 114 0.12 16.69 4.40
N GLN A 115 -0.83 17.10 3.56
CA GLN A 115 -1.96 17.95 3.93
C GLN A 115 -2.99 17.21 4.78
N ALA A 116 -3.21 15.91 4.54
CA ALA A 116 -4.28 15.14 5.16
C ALA A 116 -3.96 14.62 6.57
N LYS A 117 -2.69 14.45 6.92
CA LYS A 117 -2.27 13.83 8.18
C LYS A 117 -1.12 14.61 8.83
N HIS A 118 -1.13 14.70 10.15
CA HIS A 118 -0.02 15.24 10.91
C HIS A 118 1.17 14.25 10.95
N TRP A 119 2.36 14.76 10.70
CA TRP A 119 3.64 14.05 10.72
C TRP A 119 4.57 14.77 11.70
N GLU A 120 5.41 14.06 12.44
CA GLU A 120 6.33 14.70 13.40
C GLU A 120 7.44 15.50 12.69
N SER A 121 7.87 15.03 11.52
CA SER A 121 8.89 15.69 10.69
C SER A 121 8.78 15.31 9.22
N VAL A 122 9.39 16.14 8.35
CA VAL A 122 9.57 15.84 6.93
C VAL A 122 10.31 14.53 6.71
N GLU A 123 11.29 14.23 7.58
CA GLU A 123 12.08 12.99 7.47
C GLU A 123 11.23 11.74 7.80
N GLN A 124 10.37 11.81 8.83
CA GLN A 124 9.45 10.73 9.16
C GLN A 124 8.47 10.46 8.01
N PHE A 125 7.97 11.54 7.38
CA PHE A 125 7.12 11.43 6.20
C PHE A 125 7.86 10.75 5.05
N LYS A 126 9.07 11.22 4.69
CA LYS A 126 9.87 10.67 3.59
C LYS A 126 10.20 9.20 3.79
N LYS A 127 10.57 8.79 5.02
CA LYS A 127 10.79 7.37 5.37
C LYS A 127 9.54 6.52 5.13
N THR A 128 8.37 7.05 5.46
CA THR A 128 7.10 6.35 5.24
C THR A 128 6.74 6.27 3.76
N GLN A 129 6.88 7.37 3.02
CA GLN A 129 6.64 7.38 1.57
C GLN A 129 7.60 6.45 0.83
N HIS A 130 8.87 6.39 1.24
CA HIS A 130 9.83 5.48 0.63
C HIS A 130 9.43 4.00 0.79
N LYS A 131 8.90 3.61 1.95
CA LYS A 131 8.35 2.25 2.15
C LYS A 131 7.17 2.01 1.21
N TRP A 132 6.25 2.96 1.10
CA TRP A 132 5.11 2.86 0.19
C TRP A 132 5.54 2.72 -1.27
N ASP A 133 6.53 3.49 -1.70
CA ASP A 133 7.06 3.41 -3.06
C ASP A 133 7.75 2.08 -3.33
N LEU A 134 8.54 1.59 -2.37
CA LEU A 134 9.17 0.28 -2.46
C LEU A 134 8.14 -0.83 -2.59
N TRP A 135 7.12 -0.85 -1.72
CA TRP A 135 6.04 -1.84 -1.80
C TRP A 135 5.24 -1.74 -3.10
N GLY A 136 4.96 -0.53 -3.57
CA GLY A 136 4.28 -0.32 -4.85
C GLY A 136 5.06 -0.93 -6.02
N ILE A 137 6.38 -0.74 -6.05
CA ILE A 137 7.25 -1.32 -7.08
C ILE A 137 7.32 -2.85 -6.94
N ILE A 138 7.53 -3.37 -5.73
CA ILE A 138 7.62 -4.82 -5.47
C ILE A 138 6.35 -5.54 -5.94
N VAL A 139 5.17 -5.00 -5.61
CA VAL A 139 3.89 -5.60 -6.02
C VAL A 139 3.80 -5.70 -7.53
N VAL A 140 4.19 -4.65 -8.27
CA VAL A 140 4.16 -4.66 -9.74
C VAL A 140 5.16 -5.67 -10.31
N LEU A 141 6.38 -5.70 -9.76
CA LEU A 141 7.44 -6.63 -10.21
C LEU A 141 7.09 -8.10 -9.97
N VAL A 142 6.24 -8.40 -8.99
CA VAL A 142 5.77 -9.78 -8.72
C VAL A 142 4.48 -10.09 -9.47
N LEU A 143 3.51 -9.17 -9.43
CA LEU A 143 2.17 -9.41 -9.95
C LEU A 143 2.17 -9.52 -11.49
N ILE A 144 2.87 -8.63 -12.19
CA ILE A 144 2.91 -8.66 -13.66
C ILE A 144 3.43 -10.00 -14.20
N PRO A 145 4.62 -10.52 -13.81
CA PRO A 145 5.10 -11.79 -14.35
C PRO A 145 4.22 -12.97 -13.93
N VAL A 146 3.65 -12.96 -12.72
CA VAL A 146 2.71 -14.00 -12.28
C VAL A 146 1.45 -13.98 -13.15
N THR A 147 0.86 -12.82 -13.40
CA THR A 147 -0.32 -12.68 -14.27
C THR A 147 0.01 -13.14 -15.70
N ILE A 148 1.16 -12.75 -16.26
CA ILE A 148 1.59 -13.19 -17.59
C ILE A 148 1.76 -14.71 -17.63
N ALA A 149 2.42 -15.31 -16.64
CA ALA A 149 2.61 -16.76 -16.55
C ALA A 149 1.26 -17.50 -16.49
N ILE A 150 0.31 -17.01 -15.69
CA ILE A 150 -1.04 -17.58 -15.61
C ILE A 150 -1.75 -17.48 -16.96
N LEU A 151 -1.69 -16.33 -17.64
CA LEU A 151 -2.30 -16.17 -18.96
C LEU A 151 -1.70 -17.14 -19.99
N ILE A 152 -0.38 -17.34 -19.98
CA ILE A 152 0.29 -18.32 -20.85
C ILE A 152 -0.20 -19.73 -20.55
N ILE A 153 -0.29 -20.12 -19.27
CA ILE A 153 -0.79 -21.44 -18.86
C ILE A 153 -2.24 -21.64 -19.33
N ILE A 154 -3.12 -20.64 -19.17
CA ILE A 154 -4.50 -20.69 -19.64
C ILE A 154 -4.55 -20.92 -21.16
N VAL A 155 -3.73 -20.21 -21.93
CA VAL A 155 -3.65 -20.38 -23.39
C VAL A 155 -3.21 -21.80 -23.76
N ILE A 156 -2.15 -22.34 -23.13
CA ILE A 156 -1.66 -23.71 -23.39
C ILE A 156 -2.75 -24.73 -23.07
N VAL A 157 -3.40 -24.61 -21.92
CA VAL A 157 -4.46 -25.54 -21.49
C VAL A 157 -5.68 -25.46 -22.41
N ALA A 158 -6.06 -24.27 -22.89
CA ALA A 158 -7.20 -24.08 -23.79
C ALA A 158 -6.95 -24.61 -25.22
N ILE A 159 -5.69 -24.64 -25.67
CA ILE A 159 -5.34 -25.22 -26.98
C ILE A 159 -5.52 -26.75 -26.97
N ASN A 160 -5.16 -27.44 -25.88
CA ASN A 160 -5.24 -28.90 -25.80
C ASN A 160 -6.61 -29.51 -26.17
N PRO A 161 -7.78 -29.09 -25.62
CA PRO A 161 -9.07 -29.65 -26.00
C PRO A 161 -9.49 -29.29 -27.43
N ALA A 162 -9.14 -28.09 -27.92
CA ALA A 162 -9.47 -27.67 -29.29
C ALA A 162 -8.75 -28.53 -30.34
N GLN A 163 -7.49 -28.90 -30.10
CA GLN A 163 -6.75 -29.82 -30.98
C GLN A 163 -7.38 -31.22 -30.96
N ARG A 164 -7.73 -31.74 -29.77
CA ARG A 164 -8.37 -33.07 -29.65
C ARG A 164 -9.72 -33.17 -30.35
N ILE A 165 -10.49 -32.09 -30.38
CA ILE A 165 -11.77 -32.05 -31.10
C ILE A 165 -11.52 -32.08 -32.62
N LYS A 166 -10.53 -31.33 -33.12
CA LYS A 166 -10.16 -31.38 -34.55
C LYS A 166 -9.69 -32.77 -34.97
N GLU A 167 -8.79 -33.37 -34.20
CA GLU A 167 -8.31 -34.73 -34.45
C GLU A 167 -9.46 -35.76 -34.41
N ALA A 168 -10.44 -35.59 -33.50
CA ALA A 168 -11.60 -36.47 -33.43
C ALA A 168 -12.49 -36.34 -34.68
N GLN A 169 -12.74 -35.12 -35.15
CA GLN A 169 -13.51 -34.87 -36.37
C GLN A 169 -12.82 -35.42 -37.61
N GLU A 170 -11.50 -35.21 -37.74
CA GLU A 170 -10.71 -35.75 -38.85
C GLU A 170 -10.76 -37.29 -38.88
N ARG A 171 -10.69 -37.93 -37.71
CA ARG A 171 -10.85 -39.40 -37.61
C ARG A 171 -12.25 -39.85 -38.03
N GLU A 172 -13.31 -39.16 -37.60
CA GLU A 172 -14.68 -39.51 -38.00
C GLU A 172 -14.89 -39.37 -39.51
N GLN A 173 -14.39 -38.29 -40.12
CA GLN A 173 -14.44 -38.11 -41.58
C GLN A 173 -13.68 -39.21 -42.33
N GLN A 174 -12.49 -39.59 -41.85
CA GLN A 174 -11.72 -40.69 -42.44
C GLN A 174 -12.47 -42.03 -42.32
N LEU A 175 -13.15 -42.29 -41.20
CA LEU A 175 -13.95 -43.49 -41.01
C LEU A 175 -15.17 -43.53 -41.94
N GLU A 176 -15.86 -42.41 -42.15
CA GLU A 176 -16.98 -42.32 -43.09
C GLU A 176 -16.52 -42.52 -44.53
N GLN A 177 -15.43 -41.86 -44.91
CA GLN A 177 -14.85 -41.97 -46.24
C GLN A 177 -14.28 -43.37 -46.53
N GLN A 178 -13.85 -44.10 -45.49
CA GLN A 178 -13.45 -45.50 -45.60
C GLN A 178 -14.65 -46.45 -45.73
N LYS A 179 -15.80 -46.13 -45.12
CA LYS A 179 -17.02 -46.95 -45.21
C LYS A 179 -17.65 -46.91 -46.60
N GLU A 180 -17.68 -45.76 -47.27
CA GLU A 180 -18.26 -45.62 -48.63
C GLU A 180 -17.72 -46.65 -49.66
N PRO A 181 -16.40 -46.75 -49.93
CA PRO A 181 -15.88 -47.66 -50.95
C PRO A 181 -16.08 -49.14 -50.60
N SER A 182 -16.09 -49.49 -49.30
CA SER A 182 -16.38 -50.85 -48.85
C SER A 182 -17.85 -51.22 -49.05
N GLN A 183 -18.78 -50.31 -48.74
CA GLN A 183 -20.22 -50.51 -48.95
C GLN A 183 -20.57 -50.57 -50.43
N VAL A 184 -20.00 -49.68 -51.24
CA VAL A 184 -20.19 -49.65 -52.70
C VAL A 184 -19.69 -50.94 -53.34
N LYS A 185 -18.53 -51.45 -52.93
CA LYS A 185 -18.01 -52.73 -53.45
C LYS A 185 -18.90 -53.92 -53.07
N PHE A 186 -19.39 -53.95 -51.83
CA PHE A 186 -20.30 -55.01 -51.37
C PHE A 186 -21.66 -54.99 -52.11
N GLN A 187 -22.15 -53.81 -52.50
CA GLN A 187 -23.39 -53.63 -53.25
C GLN A 187 -23.31 -54.09 -54.71
N PHE A 188 -22.11 -54.18 -55.30
CA PHE A 188 -21.90 -54.60 -56.69
C PHE A 188 -21.56 -56.08 -56.86
N ASP A 189 -21.34 -56.81 -55.76
CA ASP A 189 -20.95 -58.23 -55.75
C ASP A 189 -22.17 -59.18 -55.49
N GLU A 190 -23.40 -58.65 -55.37
CA GLU A 190 -24.69 -59.41 -55.38
C GLU A 190 -25.39 -59.37 -56.75
#